data_AF-A0A5J4YTQ3-F1
#
_entry.id   AF-A0A5J4YTQ3-F1
#
_cell.length_a   1.000
_cell.length_b   1.000
_cell.length_c   1.000
_cell.angle_alpha   90.00
_cell.angle_beta   90.00
_cell.angle_gamma   90.00
#
_symmetry.space_group_name_H-M   'P 1'
#
loop_
_entity.id
_entity.type
_entity.pdbx_description
1 polymer ?
#
loop_
_entity_poly.entity_id
_entity_poly.type
_entity_poly.pdbx_seq_one_letter_code
_entity_poly.pdbx_strand_id
1 'polypeptide(L)'
;MFEPLLKTAAAYGIELDVSSNKTLNESLNRVELAFGKKDPYLSTLLRMLTTWRMSQAVYFSSGELGYSDYLHYGLAAPVCTHFTSPIRRYADVIVHRQLQACIGYSALPEVLYDSKLIKGFSNVMNELNRSAQYAPRKSVHLHTLMFFRHKAMRQQARTVRVQRIAW
;
A
#
# COMPACT_ATOMS: atom_id res chain seq x y z
N MET A 1 5.94 9.86 10.17
CA MET A 1 5.79 8.99 8.97
C MET A 1 6.37 9.62 7.70
N PHE A 2 5.97 10.84 7.33
CA PHE A 2 6.45 11.52 6.11
C PHE A 2 7.71 12.39 6.28
N GLU A 3 8.21 12.61 7.50
CA GLU A 3 9.35 13.52 7.76
C GLU A 3 10.58 13.33 6.86
N PRO A 4 11.06 12.09 6.58
CA PRO A 4 12.22 11.93 5.69
C PRO A 4 11.92 12.37 4.25
N LEU A 5 10.68 12.16 3.78
CA LEU A 5 10.25 12.62 2.46
C LEU A 5 10.18 14.15 2.43
N LEU A 6 9.59 14.78 3.45
CA LEU A 6 9.50 16.24 3.54
C LEU A 6 10.89 16.91 3.54
N LYS A 7 11.84 16.36 4.31
CA LYS A 7 13.24 16.86 4.30
C LYS A 7 13.88 16.74 2.93
N THR A 8 13.65 15.62 2.23
CA THR A 8 14.21 15.38 0.89
C THR A 8 13.58 16.31 -0.15
N ALA A 9 12.26 16.51 -0.08
CA ALA A 9 11.53 17.42 -0.97
C ALA A 9 11.96 18.88 -0.73
N ALA A 10 12.07 19.30 0.53
CA ALA A 10 12.50 20.65 0.89
C ALA A 10 13.92 20.96 0.41
N ALA A 11 14.84 20.00 0.44
CA ALA A 11 16.18 20.15 -0.12
C ALA A 11 16.19 20.39 -1.64
N TYR A 12 15.10 20.01 -2.33
CA TYR A 12 14.89 20.25 -3.76
C TYR A 12 14.00 21.47 -4.02
N GLY A 13 13.65 22.25 -2.98
CA GLY A 13 12.74 23.40 -3.08
C GLY A 13 11.28 23.01 -3.29
N ILE A 14 10.89 21.79 -2.93
CA ILE A 14 9.52 21.27 -3.08
C ILE A 14 8.84 21.23 -1.71
N GLU A 15 7.69 21.90 -1.63
CA GLU A 15 6.82 21.86 -0.46
C GLU A 15 5.67 20.86 -0.68
N LEU A 16 5.55 19.88 0.22
CA LEU A 16 4.48 18.88 0.20
C LEU A 16 3.58 19.08 1.42
N ASP A 17 2.28 19.08 1.19
CA ASP A 17 1.28 19.18 2.24
C ASP A 17 0.78 17.77 2.59
N VAL A 18 1.05 17.31 3.81
CA VAL A 18 0.68 15.98 4.30
C VAL A 18 -0.51 16.01 5.27
N SER A 19 -1.21 17.15 5.38
CA SER A 19 -2.35 17.33 6.30
C SER A 19 -3.53 16.40 5.99
N SER A 20 -3.79 16.12 4.71
CA SER A 20 -4.87 15.24 4.25
C SER A 20 -4.45 14.50 2.99
N ASN A 21 -5.17 13.43 2.63
CA ASN A 21 -4.93 12.71 1.37
C ASN A 21 -5.16 13.61 0.14
N LYS A 22 -6.13 14.52 0.21
CA LYS A 22 -6.48 15.47 -0.85
C LYS A 22 -5.36 16.50 -1.05
N THR A 23 -4.96 17.18 0.03
CA THR A 23 -3.89 18.19 -0.03
C THR A 23 -2.54 17.58 -0.41
N LEU A 24 -2.28 16.32 -0.02
CA LEU A 24 -1.13 15.56 -0.50
C LEU A 24 -1.18 15.28 -2.00
N ASN A 25 -2.33 14.85 -2.52
CA ASN A 25 -2.49 14.63 -3.95
C ASN A 25 -2.33 15.93 -4.75
N GLU A 26 -2.96 17.02 -4.28
CA GLU A 26 -2.87 18.35 -4.90
C GLU A 26 -1.45 18.88 -4.90
N SER A 27 -0.72 18.77 -3.79
CA SER A 27 0.69 19.19 -3.72
C SER A 27 1.59 18.39 -4.66
N LEU A 28 1.39 17.07 -4.79
CA LEU A 28 2.10 16.24 -5.78
C LEU A 28 1.78 16.64 -7.23
N ASN A 29 0.52 16.98 -7.53
CA ASN A 29 0.13 17.46 -8.86
C ASN A 29 0.74 18.83 -9.19
N ARG A 30 0.86 19.73 -8.21
CA ARG A 30 1.56 21.02 -8.39
C ARG A 30 3.02 20.83 -8.78
N VAL A 31 3.71 19.87 -8.17
CA VAL A 31 5.10 19.53 -8.52
C VAL A 31 5.20 19.04 -9.96
N GLU A 32 4.27 18.21 -10.39
CA GLU A 32 4.22 17.74 -11.78
C GLU A 32 4.03 18.88 -12.78
N LEU A 33 3.16 19.84 -12.48
CA LEU A 33 2.94 21.01 -13.33
C LEU A 33 4.18 21.92 -13.39
N ALA A 34 4.85 22.14 -12.25
CA ALA A 34 6.00 23.02 -12.15
C ALA A 34 7.29 22.42 -12.74
N PHE A 35 7.54 21.13 -12.50
CA PHE A 35 8.80 20.47 -12.85
C PHE A 35 8.70 19.48 -14.02
N GLY A 36 7.49 19.09 -14.44
CA GLY A 36 7.28 18.03 -15.43
C GLY A 36 7.89 18.29 -16.80
N LYS A 37 8.05 19.56 -17.20
CA LYS A 37 8.76 19.91 -18.44
C LYS A 37 10.28 19.72 -18.35
N LYS A 38 10.85 19.87 -17.15
CA LYS A 38 12.30 19.80 -16.91
C LYS A 38 12.76 18.39 -16.53
N ASP A 39 12.00 17.72 -15.67
CA ASP A 39 12.21 16.31 -15.31
C ASP A 39 10.86 15.57 -15.23
N PRO A 40 10.42 14.93 -16.33
CA PRO A 40 9.17 14.16 -16.36
C PRO A 40 9.14 13.02 -15.33
N TYR A 41 10.29 12.49 -14.94
CA TYR A 41 10.37 11.34 -14.03
C TYR A 41 10.26 11.74 -12.55
N LEU A 42 10.50 13.00 -12.22
CA LEU A 42 10.48 13.50 -10.84
C LEU A 42 9.11 13.29 -10.16
N SER A 43 8.00 13.56 -10.86
CA SER A 43 6.65 13.33 -10.32
C SER A 43 6.45 11.85 -9.97
N THR A 44 6.80 10.96 -10.90
CA THR A 44 6.71 9.51 -10.69
C THR A 44 7.55 9.07 -9.49
N LEU A 45 8.79 9.56 -9.40
CA LEU A 45 9.68 9.23 -8.30
C LEU A 45 9.11 9.70 -6.94
N LEU A 46 8.62 10.94 -6.86
CA LEU A 46 8.03 11.46 -5.64
C LEU A 46 6.78 10.69 -5.22
N ARG A 47 5.91 10.33 -6.17
CA ARG A 47 4.75 9.46 -5.90
C ARG A 47 5.18 8.10 -5.35
N MET A 48 6.19 7.46 -5.93
CA MET A 48 6.74 6.19 -5.42
C MET A 48 7.27 6.34 -3.99
N LEU A 49 8.08 7.36 -3.73
CA LEU A 49 8.62 7.65 -2.40
C LEU A 49 7.52 7.94 -1.39
N THR A 50 6.45 8.61 -1.81
CA THR A 50 5.28 8.93 -0.99
C THR A 50 4.54 7.66 -0.60
N THR A 51 4.25 6.78 -1.56
CA THR A 51 3.62 5.48 -1.30
C THR A 51 4.46 4.61 -0.38
N TRP A 52 5.79 4.63 -0.49
CA TRP A 52 6.66 3.87 0.42
C TRP A 52 6.63 4.36 1.87
N ARG A 53 6.18 5.60 2.12
CA ARG A 53 6.01 6.14 3.48
C ARG A 53 4.64 5.85 4.06
N MET A 54 3.65 5.47 3.26
CA MET A 54 2.30 5.16 3.76
C MET A 54 2.28 3.86 4.59
N SER A 55 1.36 3.77 5.55
CA SER A 55 1.07 2.52 6.26
C SER A 55 0.51 1.48 5.30
N GLN A 56 0.79 0.21 5.59
CA GLN A 56 0.17 -0.90 4.90
C GLN A 56 -1.30 -1.02 5.33
N ALA A 57 -2.22 -1.16 4.37
CA ALA A 57 -3.60 -1.49 4.66
C ALA A 57 -3.71 -2.92 5.22
N VAL A 58 -4.54 -3.09 6.25
CA VAL A 58 -4.74 -4.37 6.96
C VAL A 58 -6.21 -4.73 6.99
N TYR A 59 -6.51 -6.02 6.93
CA TYR A 59 -7.82 -6.57 7.25
C TYR A 59 -8.03 -6.55 8.76
N PHE A 60 -9.25 -6.22 9.19
CA PHE A 60 -9.67 -6.24 10.58
C PHE A 60 -11.16 -6.57 10.66
N SER A 61 -11.62 -6.97 11.84
CA SER A 61 -13.06 -7.18 12.10
C SER A 61 -13.70 -5.90 12.60
N SER A 62 -14.97 -5.65 12.26
CA SER A 62 -15.69 -4.47 12.75
C SER A 62 -15.76 -4.39 14.29
N GLY A 63 -15.70 -5.53 14.99
CA GLY A 63 -15.64 -5.55 16.45
C GLY A 63 -14.29 -5.18 17.06
N GLU A 64 -13.24 -4.99 16.27
CA GLU A 64 -11.87 -4.77 16.78
C GLU A 64 -11.50 -3.29 16.93
N LEU A 65 -11.99 -2.44 16.02
CA LEU A 65 -11.63 -1.03 15.95
C LEU A 65 -12.88 -0.14 16.03
N GLY A 66 -12.68 1.12 16.42
CA GLY A 66 -13.74 2.12 16.36
C GLY A 66 -14.02 2.54 14.90
N TYR A 67 -15.23 3.03 14.63
CA TYR A 67 -15.61 3.47 13.27
C TYR A 67 -14.70 4.58 12.72
N SER A 68 -14.10 5.39 13.60
CA SER A 68 -13.09 6.41 13.23
C SER A 68 -11.86 5.81 12.53
N ASP A 69 -11.54 4.56 12.80
CA ASP A 69 -10.35 3.87 12.29
C ASP A 69 -10.61 3.11 10.98
N TYR A 70 -11.86 3.11 10.48
CA TYR A 70 -12.23 2.36 9.27
C TYR A 70 -11.83 3.09 7.99
N LEU A 71 -11.50 4.37 8.11
CA LEU A 71 -11.16 5.24 6.98
C LEU A 71 -9.98 4.68 6.19
N HIS A 72 -10.23 4.36 4.92
CA HIS A 72 -9.19 3.96 4.00
C HIS A 72 -8.52 5.19 3.40
N TYR A 73 -7.44 5.69 4.03
CA TYR A 73 -6.73 6.91 3.65
C TYR A 73 -6.42 7.00 2.15
N GLY A 74 -5.88 5.94 1.56
CA GLY A 74 -5.48 5.93 0.14
C GLY A 74 -6.64 5.92 -0.87
N LEU A 75 -7.85 5.57 -0.45
CA LEU A 75 -9.05 5.52 -1.31
C LEU A 75 -10.02 6.67 -0.98
N ALA A 76 -9.75 7.45 0.07
CA ALA A 76 -10.66 8.46 0.60
C ALA A 76 -12.07 7.89 0.90
N ALA A 77 -12.15 6.62 1.31
CA ALA A 77 -13.41 5.91 1.55
C ALA A 77 -13.59 5.63 3.04
N PRO A 78 -14.77 5.92 3.63
CA PRO A 78 -15.00 5.74 5.07
C PRO A 78 -14.99 4.27 5.51
N VAL A 79 -15.43 3.37 4.63
CA VAL A 79 -15.40 1.92 4.86
C VAL A 79 -15.04 1.25 3.54
N CYS A 80 -14.17 0.25 3.59
CA CYS A 80 -13.76 -0.52 2.42
C CYS A 80 -13.56 -1.99 2.78
N THR A 81 -13.92 -2.89 1.88
CA THR A 81 -13.62 -4.33 1.97
C THR A 81 -13.33 -4.90 0.59
N HIS A 82 -12.71 -6.07 0.53
CA HIS A 82 -12.49 -6.79 -0.72
C HIS A 82 -13.64 -7.78 -0.99
N PHE A 83 -14.10 -7.83 -2.24
CA PHE A 83 -15.22 -8.68 -2.64
C PHE A 83 -15.04 -9.35 -4.02
N THR A 84 -14.31 -8.71 -4.94
CA THR A 84 -14.31 -9.03 -6.37
C THR A 84 -13.48 -10.25 -6.78
N SER A 85 -12.73 -10.89 -5.88
CA SER A 85 -11.80 -11.98 -6.25
C SER A 85 -11.69 -13.11 -5.22
N PRO A 86 -12.80 -13.81 -4.91
CA PRO A 86 -12.82 -14.94 -3.95
C PRO A 86 -11.90 -16.09 -4.34
N ILE A 87 -11.57 -16.26 -5.63
CA ILE A 87 -10.65 -17.31 -6.10
C ILE A 87 -9.21 -17.08 -5.60
N ARG A 88 -8.78 -15.82 -5.43
CA ARG A 88 -7.39 -15.48 -5.11
C ARG A 88 -7.19 -14.93 -3.70
N ARG A 89 -8.27 -14.58 -3.00
CA ARG A 89 -8.24 -13.92 -1.69
C ARG A 89 -9.30 -14.51 -0.78
N TYR A 90 -8.87 -15.04 0.35
CA TYR A 90 -9.79 -15.62 1.34
C TYR A 90 -10.67 -14.57 2.03
N ALA A 91 -10.20 -13.32 2.13
CA ALA A 91 -10.99 -12.21 2.64
C ALA A 91 -12.30 -12.04 1.84
N ASP A 92 -12.21 -12.07 0.51
CA ASP A 92 -13.39 -12.01 -0.36
C ASP A 92 -14.33 -13.19 -0.10
N VAL A 93 -13.83 -14.42 0.14
CA VAL A 93 -14.68 -15.59 0.46
C VAL A 93 -15.48 -15.36 1.74
N ILE A 94 -14.86 -14.77 2.78
CA ILE A 94 -15.56 -14.43 4.03
C ILE A 94 -16.66 -13.39 3.75
N VAL A 95 -16.34 -12.34 2.99
CA VAL A 95 -17.29 -11.27 2.65
C VAL A 95 -18.44 -11.81 1.78
N HIS A 96 -18.17 -12.72 0.85
CA HIS A 96 -19.22 -13.41 0.06
C HIS A 96 -20.19 -14.18 0.97
N ARG A 97 -19.68 -14.92 1.96
CA ARG A 97 -20.50 -15.64 2.95
C ARG A 97 -21.31 -14.69 3.83
N GLN A 98 -20.72 -13.59 4.28
CA GLN A 98 -21.40 -12.55 5.05
C GLN A 98 -22.54 -11.92 4.24
N LEU A 99 -22.27 -11.57 2.97
CA LEU A 99 -23.27 -10.98 2.09
C LEU A 99 -24.43 -11.94 1.80
N GLN A 100 -24.13 -13.23 1.54
CA GLN A 100 -25.15 -14.27 1.36
C GLN A 100 -26.08 -14.39 2.58
N ALA A 101 -25.53 -14.28 3.79
CA ALA A 101 -26.33 -14.25 5.01
C ALA A 101 -27.16 -12.97 5.14
N CYS A 102 -26.59 -11.80 4.81
CA CYS A 102 -27.31 -10.52 4.84
C CYS A 102 -28.52 -10.47 3.91
N ILE A 103 -28.46 -11.14 2.76
CA ILE A 103 -29.57 -11.20 1.79
C ILE A 103 -30.50 -12.40 2.01
N GLY A 104 -30.27 -13.22 3.05
CA GLY A 104 -31.09 -14.38 3.37
C GLY A 104 -30.92 -15.58 2.41
N TYR A 105 -29.84 -15.62 1.63
CA TYR A 105 -29.57 -16.73 0.69
C TYR A 105 -29.10 -18.00 1.42
N SER A 106 -28.25 -17.85 2.43
CA SER A 106 -27.74 -18.96 3.24
C SER A 106 -27.41 -18.50 4.66
N ALA A 107 -27.52 -19.40 5.65
CA ALA A 107 -27.08 -19.11 7.00
C ALA A 107 -25.58 -18.78 7.06
N LEU A 108 -25.20 -17.87 7.96
CA LEU A 108 -23.80 -17.56 8.20
C LEU A 108 -23.14 -18.76 8.91
N PRO A 109 -21.95 -19.22 8.48
CA PRO A 109 -21.22 -20.26 9.21
C PRO A 109 -20.94 -19.87 10.67
N GLU A 110 -21.11 -20.82 11.60
CA GLU A 110 -20.95 -20.59 13.06
C GLU A 110 -19.60 -19.94 13.42
N VAL A 111 -18.54 -20.36 12.72
CA VAL A 111 -17.17 -19.87 12.88
C VAL A 111 -17.03 -18.35 12.65
N LEU A 112 -17.95 -17.74 11.89
CA LEU A 112 -17.94 -16.29 11.62
C LEU A 112 -18.73 -15.46 12.64
N TYR A 113 -19.34 -16.07 13.65
CA TYR A 113 -19.94 -15.33 14.77
C TYR A 113 -18.93 -15.03 15.89
N ASP A 114 -17.84 -15.80 15.99
CA ASP A 114 -16.81 -15.59 17.01
C ASP A 114 -15.81 -14.50 16.59
N SER A 115 -15.83 -13.38 17.31
CA SER A 115 -14.94 -12.25 17.08
C SER A 115 -13.46 -12.61 17.24
N LYS A 116 -13.11 -13.54 18.13
CA LYS A 116 -11.73 -14.00 18.33
C LYS A 116 -11.23 -14.79 17.12
N LEU A 117 -12.07 -15.65 16.55
CA LEU A 117 -11.72 -16.42 15.36
C LEU A 117 -11.58 -15.52 14.14
N ILE A 118 -12.48 -14.54 13.94
CA ILE A 118 -12.36 -13.58 12.84
C ILE A 118 -11.08 -12.76 12.95
N LYS A 119 -10.72 -12.32 14.17
CA LYS A 119 -9.44 -11.64 14.41
C LYS A 119 -8.25 -12.54 14.07
N GLY A 120 -8.30 -13.81 14.46
CA GLY A 120 -7.31 -14.82 14.08
C GLY A 120 -7.16 -14.95 12.56
N PHE A 121 -8.27 -15.06 11.83
CA PHE A 121 -8.24 -15.10 10.36
C PHE A 121 -7.68 -13.81 9.76
N SER A 122 -8.06 -12.65 10.28
CA SER A 122 -7.58 -11.35 9.81
C SER A 122 -6.07 -11.25 9.93
N ASN A 123 -5.50 -11.67 11.06
CA ASN A 123 -4.05 -11.70 11.28
C ASN A 123 -3.34 -12.62 10.28
N VAL A 124 -3.83 -13.85 10.13
CA VAL A 124 -3.26 -14.80 9.17
C VAL A 124 -3.34 -14.25 7.74
N MET A 125 -4.48 -13.69 7.34
CA MET A 125 -4.65 -13.09 6.01
C MET A 125 -3.69 -11.91 5.79
N ASN A 126 -3.47 -11.06 6.80
CA ASN A 126 -2.54 -9.95 6.73
C ASN A 126 -1.09 -10.42 6.56
N GLU A 127 -0.67 -11.44 7.32
CA GLU A 127 0.66 -12.02 7.22
C GLU A 127 0.91 -12.70 5.87
N LEU A 128 -0.05 -13.49 5.41
CA LEU A 128 0.02 -14.17 4.12
C LEU A 128 0.02 -13.15 2.97
N ASN A 129 -0.81 -12.12 3.02
CA ASN A 129 -0.82 -11.05 2.02
C ASN A 129 0.52 -10.32 1.97
N ARG A 130 1.10 -9.99 3.13
CA ARG A 130 2.43 -9.37 3.21
C ARG A 130 3.50 -10.27 2.59
N SER A 131 3.50 -11.55 2.93
CA SER A 131 4.44 -12.54 2.38
C SER A 131 4.27 -12.71 0.87
N ALA A 132 3.03 -12.76 0.39
CA ALA A 132 2.68 -12.85 -1.02
C ALA A 132 3.07 -11.60 -1.83
N GLN A 133 3.22 -10.44 -1.20
CA GLN A 133 3.78 -9.25 -1.86
C GLN A 133 5.31 -9.27 -1.91
N TYR A 134 5.98 -9.79 -0.88
CA TYR A 134 7.44 -9.83 -0.82
C TYR A 134 8.05 -10.91 -1.70
N ALA A 135 7.49 -12.11 -1.70
CA ALA A 135 8.00 -13.25 -2.49
C ALA A 135 8.18 -12.93 -3.98
N PRO A 136 7.16 -12.41 -4.72
CA PRO A 136 7.33 -12.08 -6.13
C PRO A 136 8.32 -10.92 -6.35
N ARG A 137 8.39 -9.93 -5.45
CA ARG A 137 9.38 -8.85 -5.55
C ARG A 137 10.81 -9.39 -5.46
N LYS A 138 11.06 -10.34 -4.55
CA LYS A 138 12.35 -11.03 -4.42
C LYS A 138 12.64 -11.92 -5.63
N SER A 139 11.63 -12.60 -6.15
CA SER A 139 11.76 -13.39 -7.38
C SER A 139 12.14 -12.51 -8.57
N VAL A 140 11.43 -11.40 -8.81
CA VAL A 140 11.76 -10.44 -9.87
C VAL A 140 13.18 -9.91 -9.70
N HIS A 141 13.58 -9.55 -8.48
CA HIS A 141 14.94 -9.09 -8.20
C HIS A 141 15.99 -10.14 -8.57
N LEU A 142 15.81 -11.40 -8.14
CA LEU A 142 16.73 -12.49 -8.46
C LEU A 142 16.86 -12.71 -9.98
N HIS A 143 15.73 -12.79 -10.69
CA HIS A 143 15.73 -12.97 -12.14
C HIS A 143 16.32 -11.77 -12.87
N THR A 144 16.17 -10.56 -12.33
CA THR A 144 16.83 -9.35 -12.83
C THR A 144 18.35 -9.49 -12.71
N LEU A 145 18.86 -9.92 -11.54
CA LEU A 145 20.30 -10.17 -11.35
C LEU A 145 20.83 -11.26 -12.29
N MET A 146 20.08 -12.35 -12.48
CA MET A 146 20.44 -13.41 -13.44
C MET A 146 20.52 -12.89 -14.87
N PHE A 147 19.57 -12.04 -15.27
CA PHE A 147 19.58 -11.41 -16.60
C PHE A 147 20.83 -10.54 -16.82
N PHE A 148 21.26 -9.80 -15.79
CA PHE A 148 22.43 -8.93 -15.85
C PHE A 148 23.77 -9.65 -15.64
N ARG A 149 23.77 -10.90 -15.16
CA ARG A 149 24.99 -11.66 -14.77
C ARG A 149 26.09 -11.66 -15.83
N HIS A 150 25.71 -11.71 -17.10
CA HIS A 150 26.64 -11.75 -18.23
C HIS A 150 26.46 -10.57 -19.21
N LYS A 151 25.80 -9.49 -18.77
CA LYS A 151 25.50 -8.33 -19.60
C LYS A 151 25.95 -7.05 -18.91
N ALA A 152 27.05 -6.47 -19.39
CA ALA A 152 27.44 -5.12 -19.00
C ALA A 152 26.51 -4.11 -19.69
N MET A 153 25.71 -3.39 -18.89
CA MET A 153 24.82 -2.34 -19.40
C MET A 153 25.02 -1.05 -18.60
N ARG A 154 24.96 0.09 -19.29
CA ARG A 154 24.90 1.41 -18.66
C ARG A 154 23.46 1.89 -18.71
N GLN A 155 22.93 2.29 -17.56
CA GLN A 155 21.56 2.78 -17.41
C GLN A 155 21.57 4.04 -16.56
N GLN A 156 20.61 4.93 -16.83
CA GLN A 156 20.40 6.07 -15.95
C GLN A 156 19.79 5.60 -14.63
N ALA A 157 20.29 6.14 -13.51
CA ALA A 157 19.76 5.87 -12.19
C ALA A 157 19.40 7.19 -11.49
N ARG A 158 18.57 7.09 -10.44
CA ARG A 158 18.21 8.20 -9.57
C ARG A 158 18.51 7.82 -8.13
N THR A 159 19.15 8.73 -7.41
CA THR A 159 19.48 8.52 -6.00
C THR A 159 18.25 8.81 -5.14
N VAL A 160 17.81 7.81 -4.38
CA VAL A 160 16.61 7.90 -3.52
C VAL A 160 16.91 7.96 -2.03
N ARG A 161 18.14 7.60 -1.64
CA ARG A 161 18.58 7.59 -0.25
C ARG A 161 20.08 7.83 -0.19
N VAL A 162 20.50 8.71 0.70
CA VAL A 162 21.90 8.94 1.07
C VAL A 162 22.04 8.58 2.54
N GLN A 163 23.02 7.76 2.88
CA GLN A 163 23.26 7.33 4.25
C GLN A 163 24.77 7.29 4.51
N ARG A 164 25.19 7.76 5.69
CA ARG A 164 26.56 7.57 6.15
C ARG A 164 26.79 6.09 6.43
N ILE A 165 27.77 5.51 5.77
CA ILE A 165 28.23 4.15 6.05
C ILE A 165 29.21 4.27 7.22
N ALA A 166 28.88 3.65 8.35
CA ALA A 166 29.84 3.42 9.42
C ALA A 166 30.61 2.16 9.05
N TRP A 167 31.93 2.27 8.97
CA TRP A 167 32.85 1.14 8.91
C TRP A 167 33.19 0.72 10.33
#